data_AF-A0A836RNK4-F1
#
_entry.id   AF-A0A836RNK4-F1
#
_cell.length_a   1.000
_cell.length_b   1.000
_cell.length_c   1.000
_cell.angle_alpha   90.00
_cell.angle_beta   90.00
_cell.angle_gamma   90.00
#
_symmetry.space_group_name_H-M   'P 1'
#
loop_
_entity.id
_entity.type
_entity.pdbx_description
1 polymer ?
#
loop_
_entity_poly.entity_id
_entity_poly.type
_entity_poly.pdbx_seq_one_letter_code
_entity_poly.pdbx_strand_id
1 'polypeptide(L)'
;MVDKKVYEYNLHMSRFFSGNQKTIKRKGKITDLTIEGEKTTLYLYPFDKGIVFRRGKRTYHLNPEAVMVKKNRVFIGPIGMIEHLLFSLFLFGVDNILIESQRDLPIFDGSALGYYHLIKDIGIIDLRRKRRLFRFREAMIRKRESTIITRDDDKVAMILSYHPEKIPLSKTRIRLKDPHDLIQARTFVFTSSDDPRIRNYRFGIGITEKGCLPDLRHPDEPIRHKLLDLIGDLYTTGRPFTARIEAINPNHRINIALVKNQWRRDDSRGV
;
A
#
# COMPACT_ATOMS: atom_id res chain seq x y z
N MET A 1 26.37 -12.42 16.94
CA MET A 1 25.59 -12.16 15.71
C MET A 1 24.14 -12.48 16.02
N VAL A 2 23.27 -11.48 16.16
CA VAL A 2 21.84 -11.74 16.38
C VAL A 2 21.30 -12.32 15.09
N ASP A 3 20.78 -13.55 15.16
CA ASP A 3 20.11 -14.25 14.07
C ASP A 3 18.98 -13.37 13.52
N LYS A 4 19.28 -12.58 12.48
CA LYS A 4 18.27 -11.76 11.81
C LYS A 4 17.32 -12.73 11.12
N LYS A 5 16.09 -12.84 11.63
CA LYS A 5 15.00 -13.49 10.89
C LYS A 5 14.71 -12.65 9.65
N VAL A 6 15.26 -13.07 8.52
CA VAL A 6 15.01 -12.47 7.21
C VAL A 6 13.78 -13.16 6.64
N TYR A 7 12.69 -12.40 6.44
CA TYR A 7 11.60 -12.86 5.59
C TYR A 7 11.91 -12.38 4.17
N GLU A 8 11.95 -13.31 3.23
CA GLU A 8 12.29 -12.98 1.85
C GLU A 8 11.04 -13.15 1.02
N TYR A 9 10.54 -12.03 0.50
CA TYR A 9 9.45 -12.02 -0.46
C TYR A 9 10.05 -11.79 -1.84
N ASN A 10 9.61 -12.58 -2.80
CA ASN A 10 10.02 -12.43 -4.19
C ASN A 10 8.75 -12.31 -5.02
N LEU A 11 8.13 -11.13 -4.95
CA LEU A 11 7.11 -10.74 -5.91
C LEU A 11 7.82 -10.50 -7.25
N HIS A 12 7.22 -10.94 -8.37
CA HIS A 12 7.83 -10.74 -9.69
C HIS A 12 6.74 -10.39 -10.70
N MET A 13 6.46 -9.09 -10.82
CA MET A 13 5.40 -8.57 -11.69
C MET A 13 5.99 -8.14 -13.05
N SER A 14 6.09 -9.06 -13.99
CA SER A 14 6.72 -8.80 -15.31
C SER A 14 5.74 -8.33 -16.40
N ARG A 15 4.42 -8.30 -16.15
CA ARG A 15 3.40 -8.12 -17.20
C ARG A 15 2.39 -6.99 -17.01
N PHE A 16 2.51 -6.18 -15.95
CA PHE A 16 1.42 -5.24 -15.61
C PHE A 16 1.55 -3.85 -16.25
N PHE A 17 2.74 -3.45 -16.70
CA PHE A 17 3.07 -2.02 -16.82
C PHE A 17 3.53 -1.53 -18.21
N SER A 18 3.32 -2.32 -19.27
CA SER A 18 3.45 -1.82 -20.65
C SER A 18 2.10 -1.31 -21.20
N GLY A 19 2.13 -0.55 -22.29
CA GLY A 19 0.93 -0.18 -23.04
C GLY A 19 0.40 1.24 -22.80
N ASN A 20 -0.92 1.39 -22.82
CA ASN A 20 -1.58 2.68 -22.64
C ASN A 20 -1.94 2.91 -21.16
N GLN A 21 -2.24 4.15 -20.82
CA GLN A 21 -2.76 4.49 -19.51
C GLN A 21 -4.13 3.85 -19.30
N LYS A 22 -4.48 3.53 -18.06
CA LYS A 22 -5.76 2.92 -17.70
C LYS A 22 -6.56 3.79 -16.75
N THR A 23 -7.88 3.64 -16.82
CA THR A 23 -8.84 4.12 -15.83
C THR A 23 -9.88 3.05 -15.56
N ILE A 24 -10.80 3.30 -14.63
CA ILE A 24 -11.94 2.42 -14.36
C ILE A 24 -13.01 2.61 -15.44
N LYS A 25 -13.72 1.54 -15.81
CA LYS A 25 -14.71 1.55 -16.90
C LYS A 25 -16.01 2.25 -16.52
N ARG A 26 -16.44 2.14 -15.26
CA ARG A 26 -17.67 2.77 -14.75
C ARG A 26 -17.49 3.27 -13.33
N LYS A 27 -18.40 4.16 -12.90
CA LYS A 27 -18.41 4.70 -11.53
C LYS A 27 -18.56 3.57 -10.51
N GLY A 28 -17.74 3.61 -9.47
CA GLY A 28 -17.86 2.78 -8.26
C GLY A 28 -18.40 3.58 -7.07
N LYS A 29 -19.13 2.91 -6.18
CA LYS A 29 -19.58 3.46 -4.90
C LYS A 29 -19.55 2.35 -3.87
N ILE A 30 -19.01 2.64 -2.68
CA ILE A 30 -19.13 1.75 -1.53
C ILE A 30 -19.19 2.57 -0.25
N THR A 31 -19.96 2.08 0.72
CA THR A 31 -20.10 2.70 2.04
C THR A 31 -19.67 1.68 3.08
N ASP A 32 -18.76 2.09 3.95
CA ASP A 32 -18.23 1.26 5.03
C ASP A 32 -17.80 2.17 6.20
N LEU A 33 -17.01 1.65 7.13
CA LEU A 33 -16.44 2.35 8.27
C LEU A 33 -14.99 2.78 7.97
N THR A 34 -14.55 3.87 8.58
CA THR A 34 -13.13 4.22 8.69
C THR A 34 -12.48 3.38 9.78
N ILE A 35 -11.15 3.46 9.90
CA ILE A 35 -10.40 2.82 10.99
C ILE A 35 -10.84 3.31 12.40
N GLU A 36 -11.39 4.53 12.48
CA GLU A 36 -11.95 5.11 13.71
C GLU A 36 -13.41 4.69 13.95
N GLY A 37 -13.98 3.83 13.10
CA GLY A 37 -15.36 3.34 13.21
C GLY A 37 -16.43 4.29 12.67
N GLU A 38 -16.05 5.36 11.97
CA GLU A 38 -17.01 6.32 11.41
C GLU A 38 -17.51 5.89 10.03
N LYS A 39 -18.80 6.02 9.76
CA LYS A 39 -19.35 5.75 8.42
C LYS A 39 -18.77 6.71 7.38
N THR A 40 -18.26 6.17 6.28
CA THR A 40 -17.72 6.91 5.15
C THR A 40 -18.22 6.31 3.83
N THR A 41 -18.35 7.13 2.80
CA THR A 41 -18.69 6.65 1.44
C THR A 41 -17.59 7.04 0.49
N LEU A 42 -17.06 6.02 -0.18
CA LEU A 42 -16.07 6.13 -1.24
C LEU A 42 -16.78 6.12 -2.59
N TYR A 43 -16.44 7.08 -3.44
CA TYR A 43 -16.82 7.10 -4.84
C TYR A 43 -15.58 7.06 -5.71
N LEU A 44 -15.63 6.24 -6.75
CA LEU A 44 -14.58 6.11 -7.76
C LEU A 44 -15.15 6.53 -9.11
N TYR A 45 -14.50 7.45 -9.82
CA TYR A 45 -14.94 7.93 -11.13
C TYR A 45 -13.86 7.69 -12.19
N PRO A 46 -14.26 7.25 -13.41
CA PRO A 46 -13.37 7.30 -14.57
C PRO A 46 -12.78 8.69 -14.74
N PHE A 47 -11.50 8.77 -15.07
CA PHE A 47 -10.77 10.03 -15.16
C PHE A 47 -9.56 9.89 -16.09
N ASP A 48 -8.93 11.01 -16.44
CA ASP A 48 -7.82 11.05 -17.41
C ASP A 48 -6.68 12.04 -17.04
N LYS A 49 -6.68 12.57 -15.80
CA LYS A 49 -5.68 13.54 -15.31
C LYS A 49 -4.90 13.03 -14.09
N GLY A 50 -4.54 11.75 -14.10
CA GLY A 50 -3.83 11.06 -13.02
C GLY A 50 -4.73 10.62 -11.87
N ILE A 51 -4.13 10.28 -10.74
CA ILE A 51 -4.84 9.91 -9.52
C ILE A 51 -5.13 11.17 -8.71
N VAL A 52 -6.41 11.47 -8.49
CA VAL A 52 -6.85 12.68 -7.79
C VAL A 52 -7.82 12.31 -6.68
N PHE A 53 -7.61 12.86 -5.49
CA PHE A 53 -8.50 12.72 -4.36
C PHE A 53 -9.38 13.96 -4.22
N ARG A 54 -10.63 13.80 -3.78
CA ARG A 54 -11.61 14.88 -3.60
C ARG A 54 -12.32 14.76 -2.25
N ARG A 55 -12.41 15.88 -1.52
CA ARG A 55 -13.24 16.03 -0.32
C ARG A 55 -14.04 17.33 -0.43
N GLY A 56 -15.36 17.20 -0.56
CA GLY A 56 -16.23 18.34 -0.87
C GLY A 56 -15.82 19.00 -2.18
N LYS A 57 -15.62 20.33 -2.16
CA LYS A 57 -15.22 21.11 -3.34
C LYS A 57 -13.70 21.11 -3.62
N ARG A 58 -12.88 20.53 -2.74
CA ARG A 58 -11.41 20.56 -2.86
C ARG A 58 -10.87 19.27 -3.46
N THR A 59 -9.90 19.41 -4.35
CA THR A 59 -9.17 18.32 -4.99
C THR A 59 -7.71 18.31 -4.59
N TYR A 60 -7.12 17.12 -4.50
CA TYR A 60 -5.75 16.87 -4.09
C TYR A 60 -5.14 15.88 -5.08
N HIS A 61 -4.30 16.37 -5.98
CA HIS A 61 -3.56 15.50 -6.89
C HIS A 61 -2.59 14.64 -6.08
N LEU A 62 -2.50 13.34 -6.42
CA LEU A 62 -1.50 12.47 -5.81
C LEU A 62 -0.11 12.88 -6.30
N ASN A 63 0.54 13.69 -5.47
CA ASN A 63 1.93 14.12 -5.64
C ASN A 63 2.70 13.66 -4.40
N PRO A 64 3.80 12.90 -4.56
CA PRO A 64 4.60 12.42 -3.43
C PRO A 64 4.93 13.50 -2.41
N GLU A 65 5.26 14.73 -2.82
CA GLU A 65 5.62 15.82 -1.92
C GLU A 65 4.50 16.21 -0.96
N ALA A 66 3.24 16.14 -1.43
CA ALA A 66 2.05 16.45 -0.65
C ALA A 66 1.59 15.28 0.25
N VAL A 67 2.18 14.09 0.10
CA VAL A 67 1.85 12.93 0.94
C VAL A 67 2.41 13.13 2.34
N MET A 68 1.57 12.84 3.33
CA MET A 68 1.89 12.97 4.76
C MET A 68 1.73 11.61 5.45
N VAL A 69 2.57 11.38 6.46
CA VAL A 69 2.44 10.21 7.34
C VAL A 69 2.12 10.70 8.75
N LYS A 70 0.95 10.35 9.27
CA LYS A 70 0.48 10.75 10.62
C LYS A 70 -0.10 9.53 11.33
N LYS A 71 0.24 9.34 12.60
CA LYS A 71 -0.24 8.19 13.40
C LYS A 71 -0.16 6.84 12.65
N ASN A 72 0.97 6.58 11.98
CA ASN A 72 1.22 5.39 11.16
C ASN A 72 0.22 5.15 10.01
N ARG A 73 -0.40 6.20 9.48
CA ARG A 73 -1.26 6.15 8.28
C ARG A 73 -0.76 7.11 7.21
N VAL A 74 -1.08 6.84 5.95
CA VAL A 74 -0.73 7.70 4.81
C VAL A 74 -1.91 8.60 4.45
N PHE A 75 -1.62 9.87 4.20
CA PHE A 75 -2.61 10.89 3.87
C PHE A 75 -2.23 11.66 2.62
N ILE A 76 -3.25 12.09 1.88
CA ILE A 76 -3.18 13.15 0.89
C ILE A 76 -4.23 14.20 1.22
N GLY A 77 -3.78 15.42 1.51
CA GLY A 77 -4.64 16.44 2.11
C GLY A 77 -5.32 15.92 3.39
N PRO A 78 -6.67 16.00 3.50
CA PRO A 78 -7.43 15.55 4.67
C PRO A 78 -7.98 14.12 4.53
N ILE A 79 -7.51 13.31 3.59
CA ILE A 79 -7.98 11.93 3.35
C ILE A 79 -6.84 10.98 3.71
N GLY A 80 -7.04 10.14 4.73
CA GLY A 80 -6.11 9.11 5.17
C GLY A 80 -6.49 7.69 4.76
N MET A 81 -5.66 6.71 5.16
CA MET A 81 -5.80 5.29 4.82
C MET A 81 -5.77 5.03 3.31
N ILE A 82 -4.93 5.76 2.58
CA ILE A 82 -4.88 5.68 1.11
C ILE A 82 -4.09 4.46 0.61
N GLU A 83 -3.19 3.92 1.43
CA GLU A 83 -2.24 2.85 1.11
C GLU A 83 -2.90 1.57 0.57
N HIS A 84 -4.00 1.10 1.18
CA HIS A 84 -4.67 -0.13 0.74
C HIS A 84 -5.39 0.03 -0.62
N LEU A 85 -6.01 1.20 -0.84
CA LEU A 85 -6.61 1.54 -2.13
C LEU A 85 -5.54 1.68 -3.20
N LEU A 86 -4.44 2.39 -2.90
CA LEU A 86 -3.33 2.57 -3.84
C LEU A 86 -2.69 1.23 -4.22
N PHE A 87 -2.51 0.32 -3.26
CA PHE A 87 -2.08 -1.05 -3.54
C PHE A 87 -3.03 -1.75 -4.53
N SER A 88 -4.34 -1.67 -4.30
CA SER A 88 -5.32 -2.29 -5.19
C SER A 88 -5.30 -1.67 -6.59
N LEU A 89 -5.22 -0.34 -6.69
CA LEU A 89 -5.10 0.37 -7.98
C LEU A 89 -3.82 -0.02 -8.73
N PHE A 90 -2.71 -0.23 -8.01
CA PHE A 90 -1.46 -0.71 -8.57
C PHE A 90 -1.61 -2.11 -9.18
N LEU A 91 -2.31 -3.04 -8.51
CA LEU A 91 -2.57 -4.38 -9.04
C LEU A 91 -3.34 -4.36 -10.37
N PHE A 92 -4.27 -3.41 -10.53
CA PHE A 92 -5.01 -3.20 -11.78
C PHE A 92 -4.28 -2.28 -12.78
N GLY A 93 -3.14 -1.71 -12.39
CA GLY A 93 -2.36 -0.78 -13.18
C GLY A 93 -3.14 0.47 -13.57
N VAL A 94 -3.94 1.03 -12.66
CA VAL A 94 -4.78 2.23 -12.88
C VAL A 94 -3.96 3.51 -12.79
N ASP A 95 -3.78 4.18 -13.92
CA ASP A 95 -3.03 5.45 -13.99
C ASP A 95 -3.91 6.67 -13.65
N ASN A 96 -5.20 6.60 -13.97
CA ASN A 96 -6.11 7.74 -13.87
C ASN A 96 -7.39 7.37 -13.15
N ILE A 97 -7.74 8.11 -12.09
CA ILE A 97 -8.97 7.91 -11.34
C ILE A 97 -9.24 9.14 -10.47
N LEU A 98 -10.51 9.51 -10.35
CA LEU A 98 -10.95 10.48 -9.34
C LEU A 98 -11.59 9.71 -8.17
N ILE A 99 -11.00 9.89 -6.99
CA ILE A 99 -11.35 9.24 -5.74
C ILE A 99 -12.01 10.28 -4.84
N GLU A 100 -13.26 10.10 -4.47
CA GLU A 100 -13.95 11.00 -3.57
C GLU A 100 -14.35 10.30 -2.28
N SER A 101 -14.06 10.94 -1.15
CA SER A 101 -14.45 10.46 0.17
C SER A 101 -14.83 11.63 1.08
N GLN A 102 -15.78 11.37 1.98
CA GLN A 102 -16.21 12.35 2.97
C GLN A 102 -15.27 12.42 4.19
N ARG A 103 -14.49 11.37 4.42
CA ARG A 103 -13.58 11.17 5.56
C ARG A 103 -12.31 10.45 5.08
N ASP A 104 -11.58 9.82 6.00
CA ASP A 104 -10.63 8.77 5.65
C ASP A 104 -11.32 7.68 4.81
N LEU A 105 -10.52 6.93 4.06
CA LEU A 105 -11.08 5.87 3.23
C LEU A 105 -11.62 4.70 4.07
N PRO A 106 -12.57 3.91 3.53
CA PRO A 106 -13.03 2.65 4.12
C PRO A 106 -11.90 1.74 4.61
N ILE A 107 -12.04 1.17 5.81
CA ILE A 107 -11.08 0.19 6.33
C ILE A 107 -11.46 -1.25 5.95
N PHE A 108 -12.73 -1.52 5.64
CA PHE A 108 -13.26 -2.87 5.41
C PHE A 108 -12.92 -3.81 6.58
N ASP A 109 -12.30 -4.95 6.30
CA ASP A 109 -11.80 -5.90 7.29
C ASP A 109 -10.35 -5.63 7.71
N GLY A 110 -9.78 -4.49 7.29
CA GLY A 110 -8.38 -4.13 7.47
C GLY A 110 -7.45 -4.61 6.35
N SER A 111 -7.94 -5.35 5.35
CA SER A 111 -7.17 -5.79 4.18
C SER A 111 -7.45 -4.92 2.94
N ALA A 112 -6.91 -5.31 1.78
CA ALA A 112 -7.23 -4.68 0.50
C ALA A 112 -8.34 -5.41 -0.27
N LEU A 113 -8.93 -6.47 0.29
CA LEU A 113 -9.90 -7.34 -0.39
C LEU A 113 -11.12 -6.57 -0.89
N GLY A 114 -11.70 -5.71 -0.05
CA GLY A 114 -12.86 -4.87 -0.42
C GLY A 114 -12.57 -3.93 -1.59
N TYR A 115 -11.38 -3.31 -1.61
CA TYR A 115 -10.93 -2.47 -2.71
C TYR A 115 -10.70 -3.25 -3.99
N TYR A 116 -10.03 -4.41 -3.89
CA TYR A 116 -9.74 -5.26 -5.03
C TYR A 116 -11.04 -5.70 -5.73
N HIS A 117 -12.03 -6.18 -4.98
CA HIS A 117 -13.31 -6.59 -5.55
C HIS A 117 -14.09 -5.42 -6.14
N LEU A 118 -14.14 -4.27 -5.44
CA LEU A 118 -14.77 -3.07 -6.00
C LEU A 118 -14.18 -2.68 -7.35
N ILE A 119 -12.85 -2.68 -7.48
CA ILE A 119 -12.16 -2.31 -8.73
C ILE A 119 -12.35 -3.39 -9.81
N LYS A 120 -12.30 -4.68 -9.42
CA LYS A 120 -12.56 -5.81 -10.32
C LYS A 120 -13.95 -5.70 -10.93
N ASP A 121 -14.95 -5.43 -10.09
CA ASP A 121 -16.36 -5.39 -10.49
C ASP A 121 -16.62 -4.22 -11.44
N ILE A 122 -16.18 -3.01 -11.11
CA ILE A 122 -16.34 -1.84 -11.99
C ILE A 122 -15.58 -1.99 -13.31
N GLY A 123 -14.48 -2.74 -13.31
CA GLY A 123 -13.68 -3.06 -14.49
C GLY A 123 -12.74 -1.93 -14.91
N ILE A 124 -11.79 -2.27 -15.78
CA ILE A 124 -10.72 -1.38 -16.25
C ILE A 124 -10.85 -1.15 -17.76
N ILE A 125 -10.47 0.04 -18.23
CA ILE A 125 -10.39 0.39 -19.65
C ILE A 125 -9.08 1.12 -19.96
N ASP A 126 -8.52 0.85 -21.13
CA ASP A 126 -7.37 1.57 -21.67
C ASP A 126 -7.80 2.93 -22.23
N LEU A 127 -6.98 3.94 -21.99
CA LEU A 127 -7.04 5.26 -22.60
C LEU A 127 -6.15 5.29 -23.85
N ARG A 128 -6.18 6.41 -24.59
CA ARG A 128 -5.34 6.57 -25.78
C ARG A 128 -3.88 6.90 -25.46
N ARG A 129 -3.62 7.56 -24.33
CA ARG A 129 -2.29 8.05 -23.95
C ARG A 129 -1.38 6.89 -23.52
N LYS A 130 -0.10 6.92 -23.90
CA LYS A 130 0.90 5.96 -23.41
C LYS A 130 1.17 6.17 -21.92
N ARG A 131 1.31 5.07 -21.17
CA ARG A 131 1.66 5.16 -19.73
C ARG A 131 3.14 5.51 -19.55
N ARG A 132 3.44 6.15 -18.43
CA ARG A 132 4.79 6.52 -18.03
C ARG A 132 5.17 5.72 -16.78
N LEU A 133 6.27 4.99 -16.86
CA LEU A 133 6.77 4.20 -15.73
C LEU A 133 7.64 5.06 -14.83
N PHE A 134 7.44 4.91 -13.53
CA PHE A 134 8.39 5.42 -12.54
C PHE A 134 9.44 4.34 -12.27
N ARG A 135 10.72 4.64 -12.51
CA ARG A 135 11.81 3.71 -12.24
C ARG A 135 12.52 4.13 -10.96
N PHE A 136 12.38 3.34 -9.91
CA PHE A 136 13.16 3.57 -8.69
C PHE A 136 14.63 3.30 -9.00
N ARG A 137 15.49 4.26 -8.66
CA ARG A 137 16.93 4.15 -8.88
C ARG A 137 17.67 3.66 -7.66
N GLU A 138 18.93 3.33 -7.84
CA GLU A 138 19.81 2.97 -6.73
C GLU A 138 19.81 4.06 -5.63
N ALA A 139 19.40 3.65 -4.44
CA ALA A 139 19.43 4.49 -3.25
C ALA A 139 19.39 3.63 -1.98
N MET A 140 19.88 4.21 -0.89
CA MET A 140 19.75 3.65 0.44
C MET A 140 19.32 4.76 1.40
N ILE A 141 18.24 4.53 2.12
CA ILE A 141 17.78 5.40 3.19
C ILE A 141 17.75 4.60 4.48
N ARG A 142 18.31 5.18 5.54
CA ARG A 142 18.29 4.61 6.89
C ARG A 142 17.72 5.63 7.87
N LYS A 143 16.79 5.18 8.71
CA LYS A 143 16.21 5.96 9.83
C LYS A 143 16.06 5.06 11.03
N ARG A 144 16.84 5.32 12.09
CA ARG A 144 16.90 4.47 13.30
C ARG A 144 17.18 2.99 12.89
N GLU A 145 16.25 2.10 13.19
CA GLU A 145 16.30 0.66 12.91
C GLU A 145 15.67 0.26 11.57
N SER A 146 15.12 1.23 10.84
CA SER A 146 14.52 1.01 9.53
C SER A 146 15.53 1.34 8.43
N THR A 147 15.65 0.45 7.46
CA THR A 147 16.48 0.63 6.26
C THR A 147 15.67 0.27 5.03
N ILE A 148 15.78 1.04 3.96
CA ILE A 148 15.23 0.68 2.65
C ILE A 148 16.29 0.94 1.59
N ILE A 149 16.53 -0.06 0.76
CA ILE A 149 17.48 -0.05 -0.35
C ILE A 149 16.68 -0.28 -1.61
N THR A 150 16.87 0.57 -2.60
CA THR A 150 16.36 0.39 -3.96
C THR A 150 17.53 0.09 -4.89
N ARG A 151 17.31 -0.80 -5.87
CA ARG A 151 18.20 -1.07 -6.99
C ARG A 151 17.42 -1.00 -8.31
N ASP A 152 18.14 -0.67 -9.37
CA ASP A 152 17.60 -0.68 -10.73
C ASP A 152 17.17 -2.10 -11.11
N ASP A 153 15.93 -2.24 -11.58
CA ASP A 153 15.35 -3.51 -12.02
C ASP A 153 14.24 -3.24 -13.07
N ASP A 154 14.04 -4.17 -13.99
CA ASP A 154 12.97 -4.13 -14.98
C ASP A 154 11.64 -4.70 -14.46
N LYS A 155 11.66 -5.31 -13.26
CA LYS A 155 10.48 -5.81 -12.54
C LYS A 155 10.32 -5.14 -11.18
N VAL A 156 9.26 -5.56 -10.49
CA VAL A 156 9.06 -5.29 -9.07
C VAL A 156 9.48 -6.53 -8.30
N ALA A 157 10.51 -6.40 -7.46
CA ALA A 157 11.00 -7.42 -6.52
C ALA A 157 11.21 -6.79 -5.14
N MET A 158 10.77 -7.44 -4.06
CA MET A 158 10.76 -6.82 -2.72
C MET A 158 11.06 -7.78 -1.57
N ILE A 159 12.19 -7.62 -0.90
CA ILE A 159 12.60 -8.41 0.27
C ILE A 159 12.33 -7.61 1.55
N LEU A 160 11.66 -8.20 2.56
CA LEU A 160 11.29 -7.53 3.81
C LEU A 160 11.78 -8.28 5.04
N SER A 161 12.79 -7.75 5.73
CA SER A 161 13.28 -8.32 7.00
C SER A 161 12.67 -7.60 8.21
N TYR A 162 12.29 -8.35 9.25
CA TYR A 162 11.80 -7.78 10.51
C TYR A 162 12.57 -8.36 11.70
N HIS A 163 12.83 -7.53 12.70
CA HIS A 163 13.37 -8.04 13.95
C HIS A 163 12.31 -8.85 14.72
N PRO A 164 12.68 -9.98 15.37
CA PRO A 164 11.73 -10.85 16.05
C PRO A 164 10.90 -10.14 17.14
N GLU A 165 11.48 -9.17 17.83
CA GLU A 165 10.81 -8.35 18.85
C GLU A 165 9.73 -7.44 18.26
N LYS A 166 9.77 -7.20 16.93
CA LYS A 166 8.77 -6.39 16.24
C LYS A 166 7.67 -7.20 15.60
N ILE A 167 7.93 -8.42 15.16
CA ILE A 167 6.94 -9.35 14.62
C ILE A 167 7.40 -10.78 14.97
N PRO A 168 6.83 -11.42 16.00
CA PRO A 168 7.32 -12.68 16.55
C PRO A 168 6.84 -13.89 15.72
N LEU A 169 7.22 -13.94 14.45
CA LEU A 169 6.89 -15.05 13.55
C LEU A 169 8.05 -16.06 13.42
N SER A 170 7.73 -17.26 12.96
CA SER A 170 8.71 -18.30 12.60
C SER A 170 9.38 -17.96 11.27
N LYS A 171 10.71 -18.08 11.23
CA LYS A 171 11.56 -17.72 10.07
C LYS A 171 11.10 -18.46 8.82
N THR A 172 10.62 -17.71 7.81
CA THR A 172 10.16 -18.32 6.54
C THR A 172 10.57 -17.44 5.35
N ARG A 173 11.17 -18.05 4.33
CA ARG A 173 11.30 -17.44 2.99
C ARG A 173 10.04 -17.77 2.20
N ILE A 174 9.34 -16.77 1.68
CA ILE A 174 8.02 -16.96 1.07
C ILE A 174 8.01 -16.29 -0.30
N ARG A 175 7.93 -17.11 -1.34
CA ARG A 175 7.81 -16.62 -2.72
C ARG A 175 6.34 -16.42 -3.07
N LEU A 176 5.90 -15.16 -3.16
CA LEU A 176 4.55 -14.82 -3.56
C LEU A 176 4.43 -14.85 -5.09
N LYS A 177 3.52 -15.68 -5.59
CA LYS A 177 3.22 -15.78 -7.02
C LYS A 177 1.86 -15.16 -7.36
N ASP A 178 0.93 -15.15 -6.41
CA ASP A 178 -0.44 -14.68 -6.60
C ASP A 178 -0.67 -13.36 -5.84
N PRO A 179 -1.19 -12.29 -6.45
CA PRO A 179 -1.63 -11.11 -5.70
C PRO A 179 -2.75 -11.40 -4.69
N HIS A 180 -3.53 -12.48 -4.84
CA HIS A 180 -4.56 -12.88 -3.86
C HIS A 180 -4.01 -13.14 -2.46
N ASP A 181 -2.75 -13.55 -2.39
CA ASP A 181 -2.02 -13.75 -1.15
C ASP A 181 -1.81 -12.46 -0.35
N LEU A 182 -1.70 -11.32 -1.04
CA LEU A 182 -1.47 -10.01 -0.43
C LEU A 182 -2.78 -9.29 -0.15
N ILE A 183 -3.76 -9.34 -1.05
CA ILE A 183 -5.01 -8.57 -0.89
C ILE A 183 -5.79 -8.97 0.36
N GLN A 184 -5.63 -10.22 0.83
CA GLN A 184 -6.31 -10.75 2.02
C GLN A 184 -5.62 -10.39 3.34
N ALA A 185 -4.38 -9.87 3.29
CA ALA A 185 -3.59 -9.62 4.49
C ALA A 185 -4.08 -8.39 5.25
N ARG A 186 -4.62 -8.62 6.45
CA ARG A 186 -5.21 -7.58 7.27
C ARG A 186 -4.17 -6.77 8.04
N THR A 187 -4.53 -5.52 8.32
CA THR A 187 -3.77 -4.65 9.22
C THR A 187 -3.70 -5.23 10.62
N PHE A 188 -2.72 -4.79 11.40
CA PHE A 188 -2.47 -5.35 12.72
C PHE A 188 -1.93 -4.32 13.71
N VAL A 189 -2.13 -4.61 14.98
CA VAL A 189 -1.62 -3.82 16.11
C VAL A 189 -1.03 -4.73 17.17
N PHE A 190 0.08 -4.32 17.78
CA PHE A 190 0.58 -4.94 19.01
C PHE A 190 -0.13 -4.35 20.21
N THR A 191 -0.65 -5.21 21.06
CA THR A 191 -1.42 -4.79 22.24
C THR A 191 -1.46 -5.92 23.28
N SER A 192 -1.94 -5.62 24.48
CA SER A 192 -2.08 -6.60 25.57
C SER A 192 -3.37 -7.40 25.44
N SER A 193 -3.38 -8.66 25.84
CA SER A 193 -4.59 -9.50 25.82
C SER A 193 -5.76 -8.97 26.66
N ASP A 194 -5.51 -8.02 27.57
CA ASP A 194 -6.53 -7.36 28.38
C ASP A 194 -7.06 -6.06 27.74
N ASP A 195 -6.54 -5.65 26.57
CA ASP A 195 -7.04 -4.47 25.85
C ASP A 195 -8.49 -4.70 25.38
N PRO A 196 -9.46 -3.93 25.90
CA PRO A 196 -10.87 -4.13 25.61
C PRO A 196 -11.18 -3.89 24.12
N ARG A 197 -10.30 -3.20 23.39
CA ARG A 197 -10.44 -2.98 21.94
C ARG A 197 -10.23 -4.26 21.15
N ILE A 198 -9.54 -5.28 21.68
CA ILE A 198 -9.26 -6.52 20.95
C ILE A 198 -10.51 -7.38 20.79
N ARG A 199 -11.33 -7.45 21.86
CA ARG A 199 -12.58 -8.22 21.85
C ARG A 199 -13.61 -7.65 20.86
N ASN A 200 -13.50 -6.35 20.58
CA ASN A 200 -14.32 -5.63 19.61
C ASN A 200 -13.51 -5.12 18.40
N TYR A 201 -12.32 -5.71 18.15
CA TYR A 201 -11.44 -5.25 17.08
C TYR A 201 -12.05 -5.63 15.75
N ARG A 202 -12.84 -4.71 15.20
CA ARG A 202 -13.57 -4.94 13.95
C ARG A 202 -12.65 -5.00 12.74
N PHE A 203 -11.47 -4.39 12.82
CA PHE A 203 -10.68 -4.04 11.66
C PHE A 203 -9.24 -4.53 11.82
N GLY A 204 -8.99 -5.79 11.46
CA GLY A 204 -7.65 -6.37 11.40
C GLY A 204 -7.33 -7.37 12.52
N ILE A 205 -6.08 -7.39 12.96
CA ILE A 205 -5.51 -8.38 13.88
C ILE A 205 -4.91 -7.68 15.12
N GLY A 206 -5.34 -8.07 16.31
CA GLY A 206 -4.64 -7.78 17.56
C GLY A 206 -3.61 -8.86 17.84
N ILE A 207 -2.33 -8.51 17.87
CA ILE A 207 -1.23 -9.42 18.25
C ILE A 207 -0.89 -9.18 19.72
N THR A 208 -1.05 -10.22 20.53
CA THR A 208 -0.87 -10.18 21.99
C THR A 208 0.13 -11.21 22.47
N GLU A 209 0.48 -11.13 23.75
CA GLU A 209 1.27 -12.14 24.47
C GLU A 209 0.60 -13.53 24.49
N LYS A 210 -0.74 -13.61 24.32
CA LYS A 210 -1.49 -14.88 24.27
C LYS A 210 -1.70 -15.40 22.85
N GLY A 211 -1.26 -14.67 21.83
CA GLY A 211 -1.47 -15.01 20.42
C GLY A 211 -2.20 -13.90 19.64
N CYS A 212 -2.66 -14.27 18.44
CA CYS A 212 -3.35 -13.35 17.52
C CYS A 212 -4.87 -13.48 17.65
N LEU A 213 -5.57 -12.35 17.61
CA LEU A 213 -7.03 -12.29 17.64
C LEU A 213 -7.55 -11.30 16.59
N PRO A 214 -8.40 -11.73 15.65
CA PRO A 214 -8.76 -13.12 15.33
C PRO A 214 -7.54 -13.92 14.80
N ASP A 215 -7.76 -15.22 14.55
CA ASP A 215 -6.74 -16.09 13.94
C ASP A 215 -6.24 -15.52 12.61
N LEU A 216 -4.97 -15.81 12.31
CA LEU A 216 -4.33 -15.39 11.08
C LEU A 216 -4.87 -16.19 9.88
N ARG A 217 -5.13 -15.51 8.76
CA ARG A 217 -5.49 -16.13 7.47
C ARG A 217 -4.29 -16.86 6.84
N HIS A 218 -3.08 -16.35 7.13
CA HIS A 218 -1.82 -16.94 6.75
C HIS A 218 -0.85 -16.86 7.92
N PRO A 219 0.02 -17.87 8.15
CA PRO A 219 1.01 -17.81 9.23
C PRO A 219 1.89 -16.55 9.21
N ASP A 220 2.08 -15.95 8.03
CA ASP A 220 2.87 -14.75 7.79
C ASP A 220 2.04 -13.51 7.45
N GLU A 221 0.73 -13.51 7.75
CA GLU A 221 -0.22 -12.42 7.41
C GLU A 221 0.27 -11.01 7.79
N PRO A 222 0.85 -10.76 8.98
CA PRO A 222 1.38 -9.44 9.32
C PRO A 222 2.46 -8.96 8.33
N ILE A 223 3.32 -9.85 7.86
CA ILE A 223 4.40 -9.46 6.93
C ILE A 223 3.84 -9.23 5.53
N ARG A 224 2.90 -10.06 5.08
CA ARG A 224 2.16 -9.83 3.82
C ARG A 224 1.48 -8.46 3.81
N HIS A 225 0.91 -8.06 4.95
CA HIS A 225 0.32 -6.73 5.10
C HIS A 225 1.38 -5.62 4.99
N LYS A 226 2.57 -5.79 5.59
CA LYS A 226 3.65 -4.79 5.43
C LYS A 226 4.16 -4.69 3.99
N LEU A 227 4.12 -5.78 3.22
CA LEU A 227 4.44 -5.76 1.80
C LEU A 227 3.34 -5.05 0.98
N LEU A 228 2.07 -5.28 1.30
CA LEU A 228 0.94 -4.54 0.76
C LEU A 228 1.09 -3.03 1.02
N ASP A 229 1.37 -2.64 2.27
CA ASP A 229 1.64 -1.25 2.65
C ASP A 229 2.78 -0.64 1.84
N LEU A 230 3.91 -1.37 1.74
CA LEU A 230 5.08 -0.90 1.02
C LEU A 230 4.75 -0.63 -0.46
N ILE A 231 4.04 -1.53 -1.13
CA ILE A 231 3.63 -1.35 -2.53
C ILE A 231 2.68 -0.14 -2.66
N GLY A 232 1.69 -0.03 -1.77
CA GLY A 232 0.76 1.11 -1.74
C GLY A 232 1.47 2.45 -1.53
N ASP A 233 2.44 2.49 -0.60
CA ASP A 233 3.27 3.66 -0.33
C ASP A 233 4.12 4.05 -1.55
N LEU A 234 4.75 3.08 -2.21
CA LEU A 234 5.57 3.33 -3.40
C LEU A 234 4.72 3.81 -4.59
N TYR A 235 3.45 3.39 -4.65
CA TYR A 235 2.50 3.84 -5.66
C TYR A 235 2.00 5.27 -5.45
N THR A 236 2.41 5.94 -4.36
CA THR A 236 2.15 7.38 -4.19
C THR A 236 2.83 8.26 -5.24
N THR A 237 3.71 7.71 -6.08
CA THR A 237 4.17 8.32 -7.34
C THR A 237 3.04 8.60 -8.33
N GLY A 238 1.89 7.94 -8.18
CA GLY A 238 0.77 8.00 -9.13
C GLY A 238 1.09 7.36 -10.48
N ARG A 239 2.17 6.58 -10.57
CA ARG A 239 2.64 5.93 -11.79
C ARG A 239 2.98 4.47 -11.48
N PRO A 240 2.66 3.53 -12.37
CA PRO A 240 3.20 2.19 -12.27
C PRO A 240 4.72 2.22 -12.23
N PHE A 241 5.34 1.30 -11.48
CA PHE A 241 6.77 1.38 -11.21
C PHE A 241 7.50 0.04 -11.37
N THR A 242 8.81 0.14 -11.56
CA THR A 242 9.76 -0.98 -11.45
C THR A 242 10.79 -0.65 -10.38
N ALA A 243 11.18 -1.67 -9.62
CA ALA A 243 12.12 -1.54 -8.51
C ALA A 243 12.52 -2.92 -7.99
N ARG A 244 13.81 -3.10 -7.65
CA ARG A 244 14.21 -4.10 -6.67
C ARG A 244 14.40 -3.42 -5.32
N ILE A 245 13.68 -3.88 -4.31
CA ILE A 245 13.65 -3.26 -2.99
C ILE A 245 14.07 -4.27 -1.93
N GLU A 246 14.97 -3.86 -1.04
CA GLU A 246 15.34 -4.60 0.15
C GLU A 246 15.11 -3.70 1.36
N ALA A 247 14.19 -4.10 2.23
CA ALA A 247 13.77 -3.29 3.36
C ALA A 247 13.92 -4.06 4.68
N ILE A 248 14.37 -3.37 5.71
CA ILE A 248 14.51 -3.87 7.07
C ILE A 248 13.62 -3.01 7.97
N ASN A 249 12.66 -3.64 8.64
CA ASN A 249 11.61 -3.00 9.44
C ASN A 249 10.96 -1.77 8.75
N PRO A 250 10.52 -1.87 7.49
CA PRO A 250 9.90 -0.72 6.81
C PRO A 250 8.61 -0.28 7.50
N ASN A 251 8.30 0.99 7.32
CA ASN A 251 7.08 1.66 7.75
C ASN A 251 6.82 2.85 6.83
N HIS A 252 5.60 3.40 6.85
CA HIS A 252 5.22 4.49 5.95
C HIS A 252 6.19 5.68 5.95
N ARG A 253 6.82 6.01 7.09
CA ARG A 253 7.75 7.16 7.14
C ARG A 253 9.01 6.94 6.31
N ILE A 254 9.58 5.74 6.30
CA ILE A 254 10.77 5.46 5.49
C ILE A 254 10.39 5.20 4.03
N ASN A 255 9.25 4.55 3.79
CA ASN A 255 8.72 4.29 2.46
C ASN A 255 8.43 5.60 1.71
N ILE A 256 7.65 6.51 2.30
CA ILE A 256 7.35 7.82 1.71
C ILE A 256 8.60 8.70 1.61
N ALA A 257 9.57 8.57 2.53
CA ALA A 257 10.84 9.30 2.41
C ALA A 257 11.65 8.85 1.18
N LEU A 258 11.64 7.55 0.86
CA LEU A 258 12.22 7.03 -0.37
C LEU A 258 11.50 7.59 -1.60
N VAL A 259 10.17 7.53 -1.63
CA VAL A 259 9.40 8.06 -2.77
C VAL A 259 9.71 9.54 -3.00
N LYS A 260 9.66 10.38 -1.97
CA LYS A 260 10.00 11.81 -2.09
C LYS A 260 11.44 12.03 -2.58
N ASN A 261 12.40 11.29 -2.04
CA ASN A 261 13.80 11.39 -2.45
C ASN A 261 13.97 11.07 -3.95
N GLN A 262 13.34 10.00 -4.42
CA GLN A 262 13.44 9.56 -5.82
C GLN A 262 12.63 10.45 -6.75
N TRP A 263 11.45 10.89 -6.33
CA TRP A 263 10.59 11.79 -7.09
C TRP A 263 11.28 13.11 -7.44
N ARG A 264 11.93 13.75 -6.46
CA ARG A 264 12.70 14.99 -6.69
C ARG A 264 13.82 14.81 -7.72
N ARG A 265 14.48 13.64 -7.70
CA ARG A 265 15.55 13.30 -8.65
C ARG A 265 15.01 13.08 -10.06
N ASP A 266 13.83 12.47 -10.20
CA ASP A 266 13.14 12.28 -11.48
C ASP A 266 12.70 13.63 -12.07
N ASP A 267 12.04 14.47 -11.25
CA ASP A 267 11.53 15.79 -11.65
C ASP A 267 12.66 16.77 -12.04
N SER A 268 13.77 16.77 -11.29
CA SER A 268 14.96 17.56 -11.62
C SER A 268 15.61 17.23 -12.98
N ARG A 269 15.24 16.10 -13.58
CA ARG A 269 15.77 15.64 -14.87
C ARG A 269 14.83 15.90 -16.05
N GLY A 270 13.68 16.51 -15.82
CA GLY A 270 12.79 17.01 -16.88
C GLY A 270 12.22 15.95 -17.82
N VAL A 271 12.12 14.69 -17.39
CA VAL A 271 11.57 13.58 -18.20
C VAL A 271 10.05 13.55 -18.11
#